data_AF-R7QWH5-F1
#
_entry.id   AF-R7QWH5-F1
#
_cell.length_a   1.000
_cell.length_b   1.000
_cell.length_c   1.000
_cell.angle_alpha   90.00
_cell.angle_beta   90.00
_cell.angle_gamma   90.00
#
_symmetry.space_group_name_H-M   'P 1'
#
loop_
_entity.id
_entity.type
_entity.pdbx_description
1 polymer ?
#
loop_
_entity_poly.entity_id
_entity_poly.type
_entity_poly.pdbx_seq_one_letter_code
_entity_poly.pdbx_strand_id
1 'polypeptide(L)'
;MVSDFTGWKLSPAAVGISYTDEQSVMNIAEPGKTRNLYAAWHDNGVTLPNASKEDEYWELSEDNKGWVRYYFTGWYTAPDGGACVGRGGDAYTPKQDITLYAHWTYNVFVYYNGNTNDGGGMEMTDPAKGDEKTRGVDYIIRENNFTKTGYDFAGWNTAQVDGAGNIVETGLPRFAPGSVYNEDIPLTLFAAWQHRFDIAYMGVCQTEGDDYFDNNGGADYSQLTDTVKLARSEDLKIRTTKSFVDAESGEEVVEDVTGTGVGWAFAKDMEAKYPETYIADDTEYPAGEFFALARDAGAVTYGNVSPDYQGEVPQLNSQDMAVANMYRVWDYGPLIEAYDLYYTLEQAQSGYITEEELLSHAKATDEEDGEIPGGDHAEQGNSFRVMDYATTDFTGFTADGSVTQTYLATDSVGNRTRYKVTVHITDSAPQKVLPSGTTRFISAKYYSRASEEGGLRETSIWKQDPDYQNALEQTFANQQNKNAVITYQFDHDTICAMREALYAAPDPMDKENLTEFYKKFMVQNQK
;
A
#
# COMPACT_ATOMS: atom_id res chain seq x y z
N MET A 1 -70.14 -47.23 0.09
CA MET A 1 -71.33 -47.46 0.93
C MET A 1 -72.54 -47.08 0.09
N VAL A 2 -73.53 -47.96 0.02
CA VAL A 2 -74.74 -47.78 -0.79
C VAL A 2 -75.74 -46.98 0.05
N SER A 3 -76.51 -46.09 -0.58
CA SER A 3 -77.62 -45.36 0.05
C SER A 3 -78.63 -46.34 0.66
N ASP A 4 -79.04 -46.12 1.91
CA ASP A 4 -79.96 -47.00 2.62
C ASP A 4 -81.42 -46.61 2.35
N PHE A 5 -82.27 -47.61 2.14
CA PHE A 5 -83.70 -47.36 1.96
C PHE A 5 -84.29 -46.90 3.30
N THR A 6 -85.00 -45.77 3.31
CA THR A 6 -85.60 -45.21 4.55
C THR A 6 -87.09 -45.45 4.66
N GLY A 7 -87.73 -45.74 3.53
CA GLY A 7 -89.17 -45.93 3.47
C GLY A 7 -89.81 -45.30 2.23
N TRP A 8 -91.13 -45.24 2.25
CA TRP A 8 -91.95 -44.82 1.13
C TRP A 8 -92.64 -43.48 1.39
N LYS A 9 -92.72 -42.64 0.36
CA LYS A 9 -93.44 -41.38 0.35
C LYS A 9 -94.72 -41.49 -0.49
N LEU A 10 -95.76 -40.78 -0.08
CA LEU A 10 -97.04 -40.72 -0.80
C LEU A 10 -97.08 -39.69 -1.94
N SER A 11 -96.04 -38.87 -2.08
CA SER A 11 -95.84 -37.89 -3.14
C SER A 11 -94.35 -37.61 -3.31
N PRO A 12 -93.83 -37.32 -4.53
CA PRO A 12 -92.43 -36.98 -4.73
C PRO A 12 -91.99 -35.75 -3.94
N ALA A 13 -92.90 -34.79 -3.74
CA ALA A 13 -92.64 -33.53 -3.04
C ALA A 13 -92.80 -33.63 -1.50
N ALA A 14 -93.14 -34.81 -0.96
CA ALA A 14 -93.33 -34.96 0.48
C ALA A 14 -92.00 -34.82 1.23
N VAL A 15 -91.99 -33.97 2.26
CA VAL A 15 -90.80 -33.67 3.07
C VAL A 15 -90.43 -34.84 3.99
N GLY A 16 -91.41 -35.54 4.56
CA GLY A 16 -91.21 -36.69 5.47
C GLY A 16 -91.47 -38.05 4.84
N ILE A 17 -91.01 -39.11 5.52
CA ILE A 17 -91.32 -40.51 5.20
C ILE A 17 -92.75 -40.83 5.62
N SER A 18 -93.56 -41.40 4.72
CA SER A 18 -94.95 -41.76 5.00
C SER A 18 -95.07 -43.16 5.59
N TYR A 19 -94.22 -44.08 5.15
CA TYR A 19 -94.09 -45.43 5.70
C TYR A 19 -92.62 -45.75 5.86
N THR A 20 -92.16 -46.08 7.06
CA THR A 20 -90.74 -46.39 7.29
C THR A 20 -90.37 -47.73 6.67
N ASP A 21 -89.06 -47.97 6.48
CA ASP A 21 -88.60 -49.29 6.05
C ASP A 21 -89.10 -50.39 7.00
N GLU A 22 -89.40 -51.56 6.43
CA GLU A 22 -90.00 -52.74 7.07
C GLU A 22 -91.38 -52.52 7.75
N GLN A 23 -92.00 -51.34 7.62
CA GLN A 23 -93.29 -51.07 8.24
C GLN A 23 -94.40 -51.93 7.62
N SER A 24 -95.04 -52.76 8.44
CA SER A 24 -96.28 -53.42 8.04
C SER A 24 -97.42 -52.42 7.96
N VAL A 25 -97.99 -52.26 6.77
CA VAL A 25 -99.10 -51.34 6.49
C VAL A 25 -100.27 -52.10 5.86
N MET A 26 -101.49 -51.79 6.29
CA MET A 26 -102.72 -52.34 5.72
C MET A 26 -103.60 -51.21 5.17
N ASN A 27 -104.42 -51.50 4.17
CA ASN A 27 -105.37 -50.55 3.55
C ASN A 27 -104.72 -49.30 2.92
N ILE A 28 -103.61 -49.48 2.19
CA ILE A 28 -102.86 -48.39 1.56
C ILE A 28 -103.62 -47.68 0.40
N ALA A 29 -104.69 -48.31 -0.09
CA ALA A 29 -105.63 -47.76 -1.06
C ALA A 29 -107.04 -48.33 -0.83
N GLU A 30 -108.07 -47.61 -1.28
CA GLU A 30 -109.44 -48.13 -1.30
C GLU A 30 -109.56 -49.36 -2.24
N PRO A 31 -110.53 -50.26 -2.00
CA PRO A 31 -110.75 -51.44 -2.85
C PRO A 31 -110.89 -51.07 -4.34
N GLY A 32 -110.00 -51.61 -5.18
CA GLY A 32 -109.98 -51.37 -6.62
C GLY A 32 -109.25 -50.09 -7.07
N LYS A 33 -108.58 -49.36 -6.16
CA LYS A 33 -107.75 -48.19 -6.49
C LYS A 33 -106.26 -48.50 -6.33
N THR A 34 -105.42 -47.86 -7.14
CA THR A 34 -103.95 -47.94 -7.05
C THR A 34 -103.41 -46.73 -6.30
N ARG A 35 -102.39 -46.94 -5.45
CA ARG A 35 -101.63 -45.86 -4.82
C ARG A 35 -100.17 -45.93 -5.25
N ASN A 36 -99.64 -44.81 -5.75
CA ASN A 36 -98.22 -44.70 -6.07
C ASN A 36 -97.43 -44.41 -4.80
N LEU A 37 -96.33 -45.15 -4.63
CA LEU A 37 -95.35 -44.92 -3.59
C LEU A 37 -94.02 -44.53 -4.23
N TYR A 38 -93.34 -43.59 -3.60
CA TYR A 38 -92.03 -43.11 -4.06
C TYR A 38 -90.99 -43.53 -3.03
N ALA A 39 -90.00 -44.30 -3.48
CA ALA A 39 -88.92 -44.74 -2.61
C ALA A 39 -88.12 -43.54 -2.11
N ALA A 40 -87.84 -43.49 -0.82
CA ALA A 40 -86.99 -42.50 -0.20
C ALA A 40 -85.77 -43.19 0.41
N TRP A 41 -84.61 -42.56 0.23
CA TRP A 41 -83.32 -43.10 0.64
C TRP A 41 -82.65 -42.12 1.60
N HIS A 42 -81.88 -42.63 2.55
CA HIS A 42 -80.92 -41.84 3.31
C HIS A 42 -79.65 -41.81 2.48
N ASP A 43 -79.24 -40.61 2.07
CA ASP A 43 -77.91 -40.47 1.53
C ASP A 43 -76.94 -40.55 2.72
N ASN A 44 -76.27 -41.68 2.86
CA ASN A 44 -75.30 -41.89 3.92
C ASN A 44 -74.14 -40.92 3.73
N GLY A 45 -74.12 -39.85 4.52
CA GLY A 45 -72.98 -38.95 4.60
C GLY A 45 -71.73 -39.75 4.98
N VAL A 46 -70.66 -39.56 4.22
CA VAL A 46 -69.34 -40.08 4.54
C VAL A 46 -68.51 -38.97 5.14
N THR A 47 -67.65 -39.30 6.09
CA THR A 47 -66.58 -38.39 6.51
C THR A 47 -65.44 -38.53 5.53
N LEU A 48 -64.99 -37.42 4.95
CA LEU A 48 -63.82 -37.42 4.08
C LEU A 48 -62.60 -37.90 4.89
N PRO A 49 -61.82 -38.84 4.35
CA PRO A 49 -60.65 -39.35 5.06
C PRO A 49 -59.61 -38.24 5.22
N ASN A 50 -58.84 -38.31 6.31
CA ASN A 50 -57.61 -37.53 6.41
C ASN A 50 -56.64 -37.99 5.32
N ALA A 51 -55.72 -37.10 4.94
CA ALA A 51 -54.64 -37.47 4.05
C ALA A 51 -53.80 -38.62 4.63
N SER A 52 -53.16 -39.41 3.76
CA SER A 52 -52.32 -40.54 4.16
C SER A 52 -50.98 -40.14 4.79
N LYS A 53 -50.60 -38.86 4.63
CA LYS A 53 -49.56 -38.18 5.40
C LYS A 53 -50.27 -37.18 6.33
N GLU A 54 -49.61 -36.69 7.39
CA GLU A 54 -50.15 -35.58 8.17
C GLU A 54 -50.59 -34.43 7.23
N ASP A 55 -51.53 -33.57 7.66
CA ASP A 55 -52.07 -32.47 6.82
C ASP A 55 -50.98 -31.53 6.27
N GLU A 56 -49.76 -31.70 6.76
CA GLU A 56 -48.52 -31.14 6.29
C GLU A 56 -47.38 -32.17 6.31
N TYR A 57 -46.48 -32.14 5.34
CA TYR A 57 -45.23 -32.90 5.40
C TYR A 57 -44.07 -32.19 4.71
N TRP A 58 -42.85 -32.61 5.06
CA TRP A 58 -41.60 -32.00 4.60
C TRP A 58 -40.79 -32.99 3.79
N GLU A 59 -40.26 -32.54 2.65
CA GLU A 59 -39.38 -33.33 1.79
C GLU A 59 -38.23 -32.47 1.28
N LEU A 60 -37.09 -33.11 0.98
CA LEU A 60 -36.02 -32.49 0.20
C LEU A 60 -36.45 -32.46 -1.28
N SER A 61 -36.11 -31.39 -2.00
CA SER A 61 -36.36 -31.32 -3.44
C SER A 61 -35.68 -32.47 -4.18
N GLU A 62 -36.18 -32.84 -5.36
CA GLU A 62 -35.63 -33.95 -6.17
C GLU A 62 -34.15 -33.78 -6.52
N ASP A 63 -33.67 -32.53 -6.59
CA ASP A 63 -32.26 -32.18 -6.81
C ASP A 63 -31.47 -31.98 -5.51
N ASN A 64 -32.09 -32.23 -4.35
CA ASN A 64 -31.53 -32.12 -3.01
C ASN A 64 -30.93 -30.73 -2.69
N LYS A 65 -31.47 -29.67 -3.31
CA LYS A 65 -30.99 -28.29 -3.15
C LYS A 65 -31.72 -27.48 -2.07
N GLY A 66 -32.76 -28.05 -1.45
CA GLY A 66 -33.41 -27.45 -0.30
C GLY A 66 -34.69 -28.15 0.11
N TRP A 67 -35.35 -27.58 1.12
CA TRP A 67 -36.57 -28.14 1.70
C TRP A 67 -37.82 -27.63 1.01
N VAL A 68 -38.83 -28.49 0.94
CA VAL A 68 -40.18 -28.21 0.47
C VAL A 68 -41.16 -28.64 1.56
N ARG A 69 -42.16 -27.79 1.82
CA ARG A 69 -43.25 -28.06 2.77
C ARG A 69 -44.54 -28.19 1.99
N TYR A 70 -45.14 -29.37 2.03
CA TYR A 70 -46.41 -29.67 1.36
C TYR A 70 -47.56 -29.56 2.33
N TYR A 71 -48.69 -29.04 1.84
CA TYR A 71 -49.92 -28.85 2.61
C TYR A 71 -51.10 -29.43 1.86
N PHE A 72 -51.92 -30.18 2.59
CA PHE A 72 -53.15 -30.73 2.04
C PHE A 72 -54.19 -29.63 1.88
N THR A 73 -54.70 -29.45 0.65
CA THR A 73 -55.68 -28.38 0.35
C THR A 73 -57.12 -28.88 0.34
N GLY A 74 -57.33 -30.19 0.18
CA GLY A 74 -58.64 -30.82 0.20
C GLY A 74 -58.80 -31.94 -0.85
N TRP A 75 -59.99 -32.50 -0.87
CA TRP A 75 -60.42 -33.50 -1.84
C TRP A 75 -61.15 -32.84 -3.01
N TYR A 76 -60.78 -33.19 -4.23
CA TYR A 76 -61.30 -32.58 -5.47
C TYR A 76 -61.89 -33.63 -6.40
N THR A 77 -62.76 -33.19 -7.30
CA THR A 77 -63.47 -34.07 -8.25
C THR A 77 -62.65 -34.50 -9.46
N ALA A 78 -61.41 -34.02 -9.61
CA ALA A 78 -60.51 -34.39 -10.71
C ALA A 78 -59.04 -34.37 -10.25
N PRO A 79 -58.12 -35.10 -10.92
CA PRO A 79 -56.70 -35.10 -10.57
C PRO A 79 -56.07 -33.71 -10.68
N ASP A 80 -56.36 -33.01 -11.78
CA ASP A 80 -55.90 -31.64 -12.04
C ASP A 80 -57.12 -30.72 -12.15
N GLY A 81 -57.22 -29.76 -11.22
CA GLY A 81 -58.38 -28.88 -11.10
C GLY A 81 -59.66 -29.58 -10.59
N GLY A 82 -60.83 -29.07 -11.00
CA GLY A 82 -62.13 -29.53 -10.49
C GLY A 82 -62.64 -28.74 -9.27
N ALA A 83 -63.77 -29.17 -8.72
CA ALA A 83 -64.37 -28.51 -7.55
C ALA A 83 -63.82 -29.10 -6.25
N CYS A 84 -63.46 -28.24 -5.30
CA CYS A 84 -63.14 -28.67 -3.95
C CYS A 84 -64.41 -29.18 -3.26
N VAL A 85 -64.33 -30.39 -2.72
CA VAL A 85 -65.43 -31.09 -2.05
C VAL A 85 -65.39 -30.88 -0.53
N GLY A 86 -64.19 -30.74 0.04
CA GLY A 86 -63.97 -30.56 1.49
C GLY A 86 -62.58 -31.05 1.92
N ARG A 87 -62.27 -30.90 3.20
CA ARG A 87 -61.02 -31.38 3.84
C ARG A 87 -61.24 -32.70 4.59
N GLY A 88 -60.15 -33.29 5.09
CA GLY A 88 -60.23 -34.45 5.98
C GLY A 88 -61.10 -34.12 7.21
N GLY A 89 -62.00 -35.02 7.56
CA GLY A 89 -62.95 -34.82 8.66
C GLY A 89 -64.27 -34.12 8.28
N ASP A 90 -64.35 -33.48 7.10
CA ASP A 90 -65.61 -32.87 6.65
C ASP A 90 -66.64 -33.94 6.25
N ALA A 91 -67.92 -33.63 6.46
CA ALA A 91 -69.01 -34.47 5.99
C ALA A 91 -69.27 -34.23 4.49
N TYR A 92 -69.35 -35.31 3.72
CA TYR A 92 -69.64 -35.29 2.29
C TYR A 92 -70.74 -36.29 1.94
N THR A 93 -71.67 -35.91 1.08
CA THR A 93 -72.80 -36.76 0.66
C THR A 93 -72.73 -36.99 -0.86
N PRO A 94 -72.10 -38.08 -1.34
CA PRO A 94 -72.01 -38.37 -2.76
C PRO A 94 -73.38 -38.74 -3.32
N LYS A 95 -73.77 -38.13 -4.44
CA LYS A 95 -75.05 -38.44 -5.13
C LYS A 95 -74.95 -39.60 -6.12
N GLN A 96 -73.74 -40.07 -6.39
CA GLN A 96 -73.39 -41.17 -7.28
C GLN A 96 -71.96 -41.63 -6.95
N ASP A 97 -71.55 -42.77 -7.51
CA ASP A 97 -70.16 -43.23 -7.43
C ASP A 97 -69.22 -42.14 -7.97
N ILE A 98 -68.22 -41.76 -7.16
CA ILE A 98 -67.28 -40.68 -7.47
C ILE A 98 -65.88 -41.03 -6.98
N THR A 99 -64.89 -40.69 -7.80
CA THR A 99 -63.47 -40.70 -7.39
C THR A 99 -63.07 -39.30 -6.97
N LEU A 100 -62.53 -39.18 -5.77
CA LEU A 100 -61.95 -37.93 -5.27
C LEU A 100 -60.43 -38.02 -5.30
N TYR A 101 -59.79 -36.88 -5.54
CA TYR A 101 -58.35 -36.74 -5.67
C TYR A 101 -57.84 -35.79 -4.60
N ALA A 102 -56.80 -36.19 -3.88
CA ALA A 102 -56.16 -35.33 -2.89
C ALA A 102 -55.34 -34.27 -3.62
N HIS A 103 -55.61 -32.99 -3.35
CA HIS A 103 -54.82 -31.88 -3.88
C HIS A 103 -53.91 -31.31 -2.81
N TRP A 104 -52.69 -31.01 -3.21
CA TRP A 104 -51.65 -30.47 -2.35
C TRP A 104 -51.13 -29.15 -2.94
N THR A 105 -50.77 -28.22 -2.06
CA THR A 105 -49.92 -27.08 -2.39
C THR A 105 -48.60 -27.23 -1.65
N TYR A 106 -47.61 -26.43 -2.01
CA TYR A 106 -46.32 -26.44 -1.32
C TYR A 106 -45.78 -25.04 -1.15
N ASN A 107 -44.88 -24.87 -0.18
CA ASN A 107 -43.98 -23.74 -0.02
C ASN A 107 -42.54 -24.22 -0.13
N VAL A 108 -41.65 -23.33 -0.54
CA VAL A 108 -40.21 -23.62 -0.70
C VAL A 108 -39.40 -22.79 0.29
N PHE A 109 -38.13 -23.14 0.48
CA PHE A 109 -37.27 -22.48 1.46
C PHE A 109 -36.05 -21.87 0.80
N VAL A 110 -35.68 -20.67 1.28
CA VAL A 110 -34.45 -19.97 0.91
C VAL A 110 -33.48 -20.02 2.08
N TYR A 111 -32.36 -20.70 1.92
CA TYR A 111 -31.31 -20.82 2.93
C TYR A 111 -30.13 -19.92 2.59
N TYR A 112 -29.59 -19.19 3.58
CA TYR A 112 -28.38 -18.40 3.41
C TYR A 112 -27.22 -19.03 4.18
N ASN A 113 -26.10 -19.18 3.48
CA ASN A 113 -24.87 -19.75 3.98
C ASN A 113 -23.77 -18.68 3.85
N GLY A 114 -23.05 -18.41 4.94
CA GLY A 114 -21.93 -17.46 4.96
C GLY A 114 -20.72 -17.90 4.12
N ASN A 115 -20.77 -19.11 3.56
CA ASN A 115 -19.74 -19.75 2.77
C ASN A 115 -18.45 -19.95 3.59
N THR A 116 -17.42 -19.16 3.34
CA THR A 116 -16.12 -19.15 4.04
C THR A 116 -16.04 -18.01 5.06
N ASN A 117 -17.16 -17.60 5.64
CA ASN A 117 -17.22 -16.52 6.63
C ASN A 117 -16.44 -16.87 7.90
N ASP A 118 -15.95 -15.84 8.58
CA ASP A 118 -15.24 -15.98 9.85
C ASP A 118 -16.17 -15.78 11.05
N GLY A 119 -17.32 -15.14 10.84
CA GLY A 119 -18.31 -14.87 11.89
C GLY A 119 -19.67 -14.41 11.39
N GLY A 120 -20.49 -13.94 12.31
CA GLY A 120 -21.86 -13.53 12.05
C GLY A 120 -22.82 -14.70 11.81
N GLY A 121 -24.04 -14.38 11.41
CA GLY A 121 -25.10 -15.36 11.22
C GLY A 121 -26.43 -14.72 10.86
N MET A 122 -27.27 -15.46 10.13
CA MET A 122 -28.60 -15.02 9.77
C MET A 122 -29.66 -15.78 10.56
N GLU A 123 -30.54 -15.05 11.24
CA GLU A 123 -31.73 -15.66 11.85
C GLU A 123 -32.73 -16.02 10.76
N MET A 124 -32.93 -17.32 10.57
CA MET A 124 -33.89 -17.90 9.63
C MET A 124 -35.23 -18.19 10.33
N THR A 125 -36.32 -18.20 9.57
CA THR A 125 -37.62 -18.65 10.12
C THR A 125 -37.56 -20.08 10.65
N ASP A 126 -36.79 -20.96 9.99
CA ASP A 126 -36.41 -22.28 10.47
C ASP A 126 -34.88 -22.43 10.35
N PRO A 127 -34.13 -22.57 11.46
CA PRO A 127 -32.66 -22.63 11.43
C PRO A 127 -32.08 -23.78 10.59
N ALA A 128 -32.82 -24.87 10.38
CA ALA A 128 -32.35 -26.02 9.62
C ALA A 128 -32.76 -25.96 8.13
N LYS A 129 -33.76 -25.15 7.79
CA LYS A 129 -34.38 -25.16 6.44
C LYS A 129 -34.27 -23.84 5.71
N GLY A 130 -34.25 -22.72 6.43
CA GLY A 130 -34.18 -21.37 5.87
C GLY A 130 -35.46 -20.58 6.08
N ASP A 131 -35.65 -19.58 5.22
CA ASP A 131 -36.84 -18.74 5.20
C ASP A 131 -37.92 -19.34 4.32
N GLU A 132 -39.14 -19.43 4.83
CA GLU A 132 -40.27 -19.92 4.07
C GLU A 132 -40.72 -18.91 2.99
N LYS A 133 -40.70 -19.34 1.73
CA LYS A 133 -41.30 -18.66 0.58
C LYS A 133 -42.64 -19.31 0.25
N THR A 134 -43.70 -18.51 0.31
CA THR A 134 -45.03 -18.95 -0.16
C THR A 134 -45.02 -19.10 -1.68
N ARG A 135 -45.53 -20.25 -2.18
CA ARG A 135 -45.60 -20.49 -3.62
C ARG A 135 -46.43 -19.44 -4.34
N GLY A 136 -45.93 -18.97 -5.48
CA GLY A 136 -46.55 -17.91 -6.28
C GLY A 136 -46.45 -16.50 -5.69
N VAL A 137 -45.72 -16.34 -4.58
CA VAL A 137 -45.40 -15.04 -3.97
C VAL A 137 -43.91 -14.76 -4.16
N ASP A 138 -43.58 -13.55 -4.62
CA ASP A 138 -42.21 -13.08 -4.78
C ASP A 138 -41.48 -13.06 -3.42
N TYR A 139 -40.23 -13.52 -3.41
CA TYR A 139 -39.36 -13.48 -2.25
C TYR A 139 -38.27 -12.42 -2.44
N ILE A 140 -38.05 -11.58 -1.42
CA ILE A 140 -37.02 -10.53 -1.46
C ILE A 140 -35.75 -11.05 -0.80
N ILE A 141 -34.64 -11.02 -1.54
CA ILE A 141 -33.34 -11.43 -1.03
C ILE A 141 -32.92 -10.50 0.12
N ARG A 142 -32.50 -11.10 1.23
CA ARG A 142 -32.17 -10.40 2.48
C ARG A 142 -30.77 -9.78 2.44
N GLU A 143 -30.59 -8.77 3.29
CA GLU A 143 -29.28 -8.22 3.65
C GLU A 143 -28.40 -9.28 4.32
N ASN A 144 -27.09 -9.11 4.19
CA ASN A 144 -26.10 -9.99 4.79
C ASN A 144 -25.84 -9.65 6.26
N ASN A 145 -25.80 -10.67 7.12
CA ASN A 145 -25.38 -10.58 8.53
C ASN A 145 -24.15 -11.45 8.85
N PHE A 146 -23.51 -12.06 7.85
CA PHE A 146 -22.23 -12.73 8.01
C PHE A 146 -21.09 -11.72 7.94
N THR A 147 -19.97 -12.03 8.59
CA THR A 147 -18.75 -11.22 8.56
C THR A 147 -17.57 -12.06 8.10
N LYS A 148 -16.65 -11.43 7.38
CA LYS A 148 -15.41 -12.06 6.92
C LYS A 148 -14.27 -11.05 7.01
N THR A 149 -13.21 -11.40 7.72
CA THR A 149 -12.11 -10.49 8.03
C THR A 149 -11.29 -10.20 6.76
N GLY A 150 -11.12 -8.92 6.42
CA GLY A 150 -10.45 -8.48 5.18
C GLY A 150 -11.31 -8.55 3.91
N TYR A 151 -12.64 -8.70 4.01
CA TYR A 151 -13.54 -8.78 2.87
C TYR A 151 -14.84 -7.99 3.10
N ASP A 152 -15.36 -7.42 2.04
CA ASP A 152 -16.73 -6.91 1.98
C ASP A 152 -17.67 -7.95 1.35
N PHE A 153 -18.93 -7.92 1.77
CA PHE A 153 -19.98 -8.72 1.16
C PHE A 153 -20.35 -8.14 -0.21
N ALA A 154 -20.12 -8.91 -1.27
CA ALA A 154 -20.44 -8.50 -2.64
C ALA A 154 -21.90 -8.82 -3.01
N GLY A 155 -22.45 -9.92 -2.50
CA GLY A 155 -23.80 -10.39 -2.81
C GLY A 155 -23.95 -11.90 -2.60
N TRP A 156 -24.97 -12.49 -3.22
CA TRP A 156 -25.30 -13.91 -3.05
C TRP A 156 -25.16 -14.71 -4.34
N ASN A 157 -24.54 -15.88 -4.24
CA ASN A 157 -24.39 -16.86 -5.31
C ASN A 157 -25.21 -18.12 -5.06
N THR A 158 -25.53 -18.87 -6.11
CA THR A 158 -26.34 -20.11 -6.04
C THR A 158 -25.52 -21.40 -6.03
N ALA A 159 -24.19 -21.27 -6.01
CA ALA A 159 -23.27 -22.38 -5.98
C ALA A 159 -22.13 -22.05 -5.02
N GLN A 160 -21.75 -23.03 -4.22
CA GLN A 160 -20.58 -22.94 -3.34
C GLN A 160 -19.27 -23.09 -4.12
N VAL A 161 -19.30 -23.85 -5.21
CA VAL A 161 -18.14 -24.18 -6.03
C VAL A 161 -18.43 -23.95 -7.52
N ASP A 162 -17.37 -23.74 -8.30
CA ASP A 162 -17.43 -23.58 -9.75
C ASP A 162 -17.56 -24.95 -10.46
N GLY A 163 -17.58 -24.94 -11.80
CA GLY A 163 -17.65 -26.17 -12.61
C GLY A 163 -16.43 -27.10 -12.48
N ALA A 164 -15.33 -26.64 -11.87
CA ALA A 164 -14.12 -27.41 -11.60
C ALA A 164 -14.02 -27.88 -10.14
N GLY A 165 -14.96 -27.47 -9.28
CA GLY A 165 -15.00 -27.83 -7.85
C GLY A 165 -14.24 -26.87 -6.93
N ASN A 166 -13.77 -25.72 -7.42
CA ASN A 166 -13.14 -24.70 -6.58
C ASN A 166 -14.20 -23.86 -5.87
N ILE A 167 -13.97 -23.46 -4.63
CA ILE A 167 -14.89 -22.58 -3.89
C ILE A 167 -15.05 -21.26 -4.63
N VAL A 168 -16.30 -20.86 -4.90
CA VAL A 168 -16.66 -19.55 -5.48
C VAL A 168 -16.79 -18.57 -4.33
N GLU A 169 -15.64 -18.19 -3.79
CA GLU A 169 -15.54 -17.23 -2.68
C GLU A 169 -15.62 -15.79 -3.19
N THR A 170 -15.04 -15.53 -4.36
CA THR A 170 -14.96 -14.21 -5.00
C THR A 170 -15.57 -14.24 -6.40
N GLY A 171 -16.10 -13.09 -6.87
CA GLY A 171 -16.69 -12.94 -8.21
C GLY A 171 -18.01 -12.16 -8.23
N LEU A 172 -18.58 -11.97 -9.43
CA LEU A 172 -19.83 -11.22 -9.60
C LEU A 172 -21.00 -11.99 -8.98
N PRO A 173 -21.71 -11.41 -7.99
CA PRO A 173 -22.83 -12.06 -7.34
C PRO A 173 -24.02 -12.21 -8.29
N ARG A 174 -24.75 -13.33 -8.16
CA ARG A 174 -25.99 -13.54 -8.92
C ARG A 174 -27.14 -12.68 -8.40
N PHE A 175 -27.21 -12.47 -7.09
CA PHE A 175 -28.26 -11.70 -6.44
C PHE A 175 -27.67 -10.65 -5.50
N ALA A 176 -28.18 -9.43 -5.59
CA ALA A 176 -27.94 -8.39 -4.59
C ALA A 176 -29.04 -8.42 -3.51
N PRO A 177 -28.77 -7.98 -2.26
CA PRO A 177 -29.83 -7.71 -1.30
C PRO A 177 -30.94 -6.82 -1.90
N GLY A 178 -32.19 -7.11 -1.55
CA GLY A 178 -33.37 -6.43 -2.08
C GLY A 178 -33.83 -6.90 -3.47
N SER A 179 -33.05 -7.75 -4.17
CA SER A 179 -33.48 -8.33 -5.45
C SER A 179 -34.63 -9.34 -5.27
N VAL A 180 -35.42 -9.52 -6.33
CA VAL A 180 -36.62 -10.39 -6.32
C VAL A 180 -36.26 -11.79 -6.83
N TYR A 181 -36.62 -12.80 -6.05
CA TYR A 181 -36.64 -14.21 -6.46
C TYR A 181 -38.08 -14.71 -6.63
N ASN A 182 -38.45 -15.01 -7.88
CA ASN A 182 -39.83 -15.33 -8.27
C ASN A 182 -40.08 -16.81 -8.58
N GLU A 183 -39.05 -17.65 -8.54
CA GLU A 183 -39.19 -19.08 -8.81
C GLU A 183 -39.76 -19.80 -7.58
N ASP A 184 -40.52 -20.87 -7.82
CA ASP A 184 -41.12 -21.71 -6.77
C ASP A 184 -40.32 -23.01 -6.60
N ILE A 185 -39.00 -22.88 -6.50
CA ILE A 185 -38.07 -23.96 -6.17
C ILE A 185 -37.21 -23.56 -4.96
N PRO A 186 -36.75 -24.53 -4.13
CA PRO A 186 -35.85 -24.21 -3.02
C PRO A 186 -34.53 -23.62 -3.50
N LEU A 187 -33.96 -22.73 -2.70
CA LEU A 187 -32.77 -21.98 -3.05
C LEU A 187 -31.78 -21.97 -1.89
N THR A 188 -30.53 -22.34 -2.14
CA THR A 188 -29.44 -22.08 -1.21
C THR A 188 -28.57 -20.97 -1.78
N LEU A 189 -28.37 -19.92 -0.99
CA LEU A 189 -27.55 -18.77 -1.31
C LEU A 189 -26.27 -18.81 -0.50
N PHE A 190 -25.14 -18.67 -1.16
CA PHE A 190 -23.80 -18.61 -0.58
C PHE A 190 -23.31 -17.17 -0.66
N ALA A 191 -22.78 -16.65 0.44
CA ALA A 191 -22.20 -15.33 0.47
C ALA A 191 -21.01 -15.26 -0.50
N ALA A 192 -21.02 -14.24 -1.35
CA ALA A 192 -19.90 -13.86 -2.21
C ALA A 192 -19.16 -12.71 -1.54
N TRP A 193 -17.84 -12.85 -1.47
CA TRP A 193 -16.96 -11.93 -0.77
C TRP A 193 -16.03 -11.23 -1.77
N GLN A 194 -15.71 -9.98 -1.50
CA GLN A 194 -14.74 -9.20 -2.27
C GLN A 194 -13.64 -8.73 -1.33
N HIS A 195 -12.38 -8.86 -1.74
CA HIS A 195 -11.25 -8.39 -0.94
C HIS A 195 -11.41 -6.90 -0.65
N ARG A 196 -11.25 -6.54 0.62
CA ARG A 196 -11.21 -5.16 1.08
C ARG A 196 -9.88 -4.92 1.77
N PHE A 197 -9.05 -4.09 1.16
CA PHE A 197 -7.77 -3.73 1.74
C PHE A 197 -7.36 -2.32 1.32
N ASP A 198 -6.65 -1.65 2.22
CA ASP A 198 -5.91 -0.42 1.95
C ASP A 198 -4.43 -0.76 1.69
N ILE A 199 -3.65 0.19 1.16
CA ILE A 199 -2.22 0.00 0.94
C ILE A 199 -1.43 1.05 1.71
N ALA A 200 -0.48 0.59 2.53
CA ALA A 200 0.48 1.44 3.20
C ALA A 200 1.81 1.40 2.44
N TYR A 201 2.18 2.51 1.82
CA TYR A 201 3.39 2.69 1.06
C TYR A 201 4.47 3.36 1.91
N MET A 202 5.49 2.59 2.31
CA MET A 202 6.55 3.02 3.21
C MET A 202 7.85 3.34 2.47
N GLY A 203 8.62 4.29 3.00
CA GLY A 203 9.93 4.64 2.47
C GLY A 203 9.90 5.45 1.19
N VAL A 204 8.80 6.16 0.93
CA VAL A 204 8.60 6.99 -0.28
C VAL A 204 9.28 8.36 -0.23
N CYS A 205 9.91 8.71 0.89
CA CYS A 205 10.54 10.01 1.21
C CYS A 205 10.50 11.07 0.11
N GLN A 206 9.30 11.64 -0.08
CA GLN A 206 9.13 12.90 -0.77
C GLN A 206 9.72 13.98 0.13
N THR A 207 10.39 14.96 -0.46
CA THR A 207 10.94 16.12 0.24
C THR A 207 9.85 16.86 1.03
N GLU A 208 9.63 16.46 2.30
CA GLU A 208 8.67 16.95 3.31
C GLU A 208 7.36 16.14 3.56
N GLY A 209 7.30 14.82 3.33
CA GLY A 209 6.08 14.05 3.64
C GLY A 209 6.31 12.61 4.12
N ASP A 210 5.60 12.23 5.17
CA ASP A 210 5.50 10.91 5.81
C ASP A 210 5.17 9.76 4.82
N ASP A 211 5.26 8.51 5.28
CA ASP A 211 4.77 7.34 4.56
C ASP A 211 3.34 7.58 4.04
N TYR A 212 3.02 7.03 2.87
CA TYR A 212 1.76 7.30 2.19
C TYR A 212 0.76 6.18 2.45
N PHE A 213 -0.37 6.53 3.03
CA PHE A 213 -1.49 5.61 3.18
C PHE A 213 -2.50 5.85 2.06
N ASP A 214 -2.60 4.88 1.17
CA ASP A 214 -3.61 4.87 0.13
C ASP A 214 -4.87 4.18 0.67
N ASN A 215 -5.77 5.03 1.17
CA ASN A 215 -7.15 4.65 1.49
C ASN A 215 -8.09 4.85 0.30
N ASN A 216 -7.53 5.06 -0.90
CA ASN A 216 -8.25 5.33 -2.13
C ASN A 216 -9.16 6.58 -2.10
N GLY A 217 -8.60 7.74 -1.76
CA GLY A 217 -9.28 9.03 -1.98
C GLY A 217 -10.61 9.21 -1.23
N GLY A 218 -10.84 8.47 -0.14
CA GLY A 218 -12.07 8.57 0.66
C GLY A 218 -13.30 7.88 0.06
N ALA A 219 -13.14 7.07 -1.00
CA ALA A 219 -14.15 6.15 -1.48
C ALA A 219 -13.63 4.72 -1.31
N ASP A 220 -14.21 4.02 -0.34
CA ASP A 220 -14.12 2.57 -0.15
C ASP A 220 -13.96 1.87 -1.51
N TYR A 221 -12.82 1.21 -1.78
CA TYR A 221 -12.65 0.29 -2.92
C TYR A 221 -13.53 -0.98 -2.79
N SER A 222 -14.71 -0.84 -2.20
CA SER A 222 -15.82 -1.78 -2.39
C SER A 222 -16.39 -1.72 -3.83
N GLN A 223 -15.88 -0.85 -4.69
CA GLN A 223 -16.29 -0.75 -6.10
C GLN A 223 -15.04 -0.72 -6.99
N LEU A 224 -14.66 -1.92 -7.48
CA LEU A 224 -13.92 -2.17 -8.72
C LEU A 224 -13.08 -0.98 -9.26
N THR A 225 -11.84 -0.86 -8.80
CA THR A 225 -10.79 -0.86 -9.80
C THR A 225 -10.18 -2.24 -9.72
N ASP A 226 -10.44 -3.06 -10.74
CA ASP A 226 -9.97 -4.45 -10.81
C ASP A 226 -8.46 -4.57 -10.63
N THR A 227 -7.71 -3.48 -10.70
CA THR A 227 -6.27 -3.45 -10.84
C THR A 227 -5.63 -2.52 -9.82
N VAL A 228 -4.64 -3.03 -9.07
CA VAL A 228 -3.67 -2.24 -8.31
C VAL A 228 -2.54 -1.86 -9.27
N LYS A 229 -2.29 -0.56 -9.40
CA LYS A 229 -1.18 -0.02 -10.19
C LYS A 229 -0.13 0.57 -9.26
N LEU A 230 1.06 0.00 -9.28
CA LEU A 230 2.21 0.54 -8.57
C LEU A 230 2.87 1.63 -9.41
N ALA A 231 2.18 2.77 -9.52
CA ALA A 231 2.57 3.83 -10.42
C ALA A 231 3.99 4.31 -10.13
N ARG A 232 4.78 4.47 -11.20
CA ARG A 232 6.05 5.16 -11.13
C ARG A 232 5.79 6.60 -10.73
N SER A 233 6.45 7.06 -9.68
CA SER A 233 6.58 8.50 -9.45
C SER A 233 7.68 9.00 -10.37
N GLU A 234 7.31 9.56 -11.53
CA GLU A 234 8.23 9.92 -12.62
C GLU A 234 9.41 10.83 -12.20
N ASP A 235 9.36 11.44 -11.00
CA ASP A 235 10.35 12.40 -10.50
C ASP A 235 10.94 12.08 -9.09
N LEU A 236 10.73 10.88 -8.53
CA LEU A 236 11.24 10.55 -7.18
C LEU A 236 12.75 10.23 -7.20
N LYS A 237 13.55 11.30 -7.29
CA LYS A 237 14.96 11.29 -6.90
C LYS A 237 15.11 11.87 -5.51
N ILE A 238 15.60 11.05 -4.59
CA ILE A 238 15.94 11.50 -3.24
C ILE A 238 17.38 11.96 -3.20
N ARG A 239 17.70 12.84 -2.25
CA ARG A 239 19.07 13.11 -1.83
C ARG A 239 19.24 12.46 -0.47
N THR A 240 20.25 11.64 -0.33
CA THR A 240 20.56 10.94 0.91
C THR A 240 22.08 10.86 1.05
N THR A 241 22.54 10.24 2.13
CA THR A 241 23.95 9.97 2.34
C THR A 241 24.20 8.47 2.35
N LYS A 242 25.25 8.01 1.67
CA LYS A 242 25.85 6.68 1.92
C LYS A 242 27.16 6.87 2.67
N SER A 243 27.55 5.88 3.45
CA SER A 243 28.87 5.86 4.08
C SER A 243 29.63 4.58 3.79
N PHE A 244 30.95 4.71 3.71
CA PHE A 244 31.88 3.59 3.63
C PHE A 244 33.08 3.85 4.53
N VAL A 245 33.77 2.78 4.89
CA VAL A 245 35.03 2.89 5.64
C VAL A 245 36.16 2.94 4.64
N ASP A 246 36.86 4.06 4.64
CA ASP A 246 38.00 4.31 3.79
C ASP A 246 39.14 3.32 4.09
N ALA A 247 39.66 2.66 3.06
CA ALA A 247 40.60 1.56 3.24
C ALA A 247 42.00 2.04 3.67
N GLU A 248 42.38 3.28 3.33
CA GLU A 248 43.70 3.83 3.60
C GLU A 248 43.79 4.54 4.96
N SER A 249 42.79 5.36 5.29
CA SER A 249 42.71 6.12 6.55
C SER A 249 42.00 5.36 7.67
N GLY A 250 41.08 4.44 7.32
CA GLY A 250 40.20 3.76 8.27
C GLY A 250 39.08 4.64 8.83
N GLU A 251 38.87 5.83 8.27
CA GLU A 251 37.81 6.76 8.67
C GLU A 251 36.50 6.50 7.89
N GLU A 252 35.37 6.87 8.48
CA GLU A 252 34.07 6.80 7.79
C GLU A 252 33.93 8.02 6.87
N VAL A 253 33.76 7.75 5.58
CA VAL A 253 33.45 8.76 4.58
C VAL A 253 31.95 8.75 4.34
N VAL A 254 31.32 9.92 4.42
CA VAL A 254 29.88 10.11 4.15
C VAL A 254 29.73 10.93 2.88
N GLU A 255 29.05 10.38 1.88
CA GLU A 255 28.87 11.01 0.58
C GLU A 255 27.41 11.34 0.32
N ASP A 256 27.16 12.54 -0.20
CA ASP A 256 25.85 12.92 -0.74
C ASP A 256 25.61 12.16 -2.05
N VAL A 257 24.64 11.25 -2.03
CA VAL A 257 24.21 10.46 -3.20
C VAL A 257 22.76 10.78 -3.54
N THR A 258 22.40 10.63 -4.81
CA THR A 258 20.98 10.57 -5.17
C THR A 258 20.49 9.12 -5.18
N GLY A 259 19.22 8.89 -4.89
CA GLY A 259 18.59 7.59 -5.08
C GLY A 259 17.35 7.69 -5.96
N THR A 260 17.10 6.68 -6.77
CA THR A 260 15.91 6.56 -7.62
C THR A 260 15.15 5.31 -7.18
N GLY A 261 13.86 5.45 -6.94
CA GLY A 261 13.06 4.29 -6.60
C GLY A 261 12.77 3.46 -7.85
N VAL A 262 12.99 2.15 -7.77
CA VAL A 262 12.87 1.22 -8.92
C VAL A 262 11.67 0.27 -8.81
N GLY A 263 11.08 0.17 -7.62
CA GLY A 263 9.93 -0.69 -7.39
C GLY A 263 9.52 -0.77 -5.93
N TRP A 264 8.80 -1.85 -5.61
CA TRP A 264 8.18 -2.09 -4.32
C TRP A 264 8.35 -3.54 -3.86
N ALA A 265 8.58 -3.73 -2.57
CA ALA A 265 8.69 -5.04 -1.96
C ALA A 265 7.73 -5.18 -0.77
N PHE A 266 7.34 -6.43 -0.48
CA PHE A 266 6.60 -6.78 0.73
C PHE A 266 7.51 -6.93 1.97
N ALA A 267 8.82 -6.78 1.78
CA ALA A 267 9.83 -6.82 2.83
C ALA A 267 10.67 -5.53 2.79
N LYS A 268 11.12 -5.13 3.97
CA LYS A 268 12.00 -3.97 4.16
C LYS A 268 13.42 -4.27 3.66
N ASP A 269 14.15 -3.21 3.31
CA ASP A 269 15.58 -3.23 3.01
C ASP A 269 15.96 -4.17 1.85
N MET A 270 15.09 -4.27 0.83
CA MET A 270 15.44 -4.96 -0.41
C MET A 270 16.44 -4.17 -1.24
N GLU A 271 17.44 -4.88 -1.74
CA GLU A 271 18.50 -4.36 -2.61
C GLU A 271 18.01 -4.31 -4.08
N ALA A 272 18.19 -3.17 -4.75
CA ALA A 272 17.75 -2.95 -6.13
C ALA A 272 18.45 -3.89 -7.13
N LYS A 273 19.65 -4.36 -6.79
CA LYS A 273 20.45 -5.35 -7.51
C LYS A 273 19.75 -6.66 -7.84
N TYR A 274 18.75 -7.08 -7.05
CA TYR A 274 18.03 -8.34 -7.26
C TYR A 274 16.60 -8.07 -7.77
N PRO A 275 16.42 -7.76 -9.07
CA PRO A 275 15.11 -7.37 -9.64
C PRO A 275 14.02 -8.44 -9.50
N GLU A 276 14.38 -9.70 -9.31
CA GLU A 276 13.45 -10.79 -9.04
C GLU A 276 12.83 -10.75 -7.62
N THR A 277 13.35 -9.92 -6.72
CA THR A 277 12.93 -9.87 -5.31
C THR A 277 11.89 -8.79 -5.03
N TYR A 278 11.63 -7.91 -6.01
CA TYR A 278 10.67 -6.82 -5.88
C TYR A 278 9.80 -6.67 -7.13
N ILE A 279 8.72 -5.92 -6.96
CA ILE A 279 7.77 -5.60 -8.01
C ILE A 279 8.19 -4.29 -8.64
N ALA A 280 8.52 -4.30 -9.93
CA ALA A 280 8.94 -3.10 -10.65
C ALA A 280 7.83 -2.04 -10.67
N ASP A 281 8.23 -0.76 -10.73
CA ASP A 281 7.30 0.34 -10.97
C ASP A 281 6.47 0.13 -12.27
N ASP A 282 5.29 0.72 -12.31
CA ASP A 282 4.28 0.59 -13.37
C ASP A 282 3.72 -0.82 -13.57
N THR A 283 4.03 -1.77 -12.68
CA THR A 283 3.39 -3.09 -12.67
C THR A 283 1.93 -2.97 -12.24
N GLU A 284 1.07 -3.70 -12.94
CA GLU A 284 -0.38 -3.77 -12.72
C GLU A 284 -0.78 -5.19 -12.32
N TYR A 285 -1.55 -5.33 -11.24
CA TYR A 285 -2.07 -6.62 -10.77
C TYR A 285 -3.57 -6.57 -10.58
N PRO A 286 -4.31 -7.64 -10.90
CA PRO A 286 -5.66 -7.80 -10.38
C PRO A 286 -5.66 -7.66 -8.85
N ALA A 287 -6.58 -6.87 -8.28
CA ALA A 287 -6.56 -6.54 -6.85
C ALA A 287 -6.58 -7.78 -5.94
N GLY A 288 -7.33 -8.82 -6.33
CA GLY A 288 -7.34 -10.10 -5.61
C GLY A 288 -6.00 -10.85 -5.67
N GLU A 289 -5.30 -10.82 -6.81
CA GLU A 289 -3.98 -11.43 -6.94
C GLU A 289 -2.93 -10.65 -6.13
N PHE A 290 -2.97 -9.32 -6.20
CA PHE A 290 -2.10 -8.47 -5.39
C PHE A 290 -2.28 -8.74 -3.89
N PHE A 291 -3.54 -8.80 -3.43
CA PHE A 291 -3.82 -9.10 -2.03
C PHE A 291 -3.33 -10.50 -1.62
N ALA A 292 -3.51 -11.50 -2.49
CA ALA A 292 -3.00 -12.84 -2.24
C ALA A 292 -1.46 -12.84 -2.13
N LEU A 293 -0.76 -12.12 -3.00
CA LEU A 293 0.70 -11.96 -2.93
C LEU A 293 1.13 -11.31 -1.61
N ALA A 294 0.50 -10.20 -1.22
CA ALA A 294 0.81 -9.51 0.03
C ALA A 294 0.57 -10.41 1.25
N ARG A 295 -0.56 -11.14 1.26
CA ARG A 295 -0.91 -12.07 2.34
C ARG A 295 0.10 -13.21 2.43
N ASP A 296 0.44 -13.83 1.30
CA ASP A 296 1.33 -14.99 1.26
C ASP A 296 2.78 -14.59 1.59
N ALA A 297 3.15 -13.32 1.34
CA ALA A 297 4.39 -12.71 1.79
C ALA A 297 4.39 -12.31 3.28
N GLY A 298 3.24 -12.39 3.98
CA GLY A 298 3.10 -11.98 5.38
C GLY A 298 3.08 -10.47 5.61
N ALA A 299 2.80 -9.69 4.56
CA ALA A 299 2.80 -8.22 4.60
C ALA A 299 1.42 -7.60 4.87
N VAL A 300 0.42 -8.41 5.22
CA VAL A 300 -0.93 -7.94 5.56
C VAL A 300 -1.10 -7.78 7.06
N THR A 301 -1.46 -6.58 7.50
CA THR A 301 -1.88 -6.29 8.87
C THR A 301 -3.41 -6.08 8.92
N TYR A 302 -4.01 -6.27 10.09
CA TYR A 302 -5.45 -6.08 10.31
C TYR A 302 -5.69 -5.03 11.38
N GLY A 303 -6.52 -4.03 11.07
CA GLY A 303 -6.88 -2.97 12.00
C GLY A 303 -5.73 -2.03 12.37
N ASN A 304 -4.58 -2.13 11.69
CA ASN A 304 -3.44 -1.24 11.83
C ASN A 304 -2.54 -1.30 10.57
N VAL A 305 -1.61 -0.35 10.46
CA VAL A 305 -0.48 -0.39 9.52
C VAL A 305 0.73 -1.10 10.15
N SER A 306 1.77 -1.39 9.36
CA SER A 306 3.06 -1.89 9.86
C SER A 306 3.64 -0.97 10.95
N PRO A 307 4.33 -1.52 11.98
CA PRO A 307 5.06 -0.71 12.95
C PRO A 307 6.17 0.16 12.35
N ASP A 308 6.61 -0.17 11.13
CA ASP A 308 7.61 0.62 10.39
C ASP A 308 7.01 1.88 9.77
N TYR A 309 5.68 2.02 9.72
CA TYR A 309 5.01 3.17 9.12
C TYR A 309 5.38 4.47 9.86
N GLN A 310 6.03 5.37 9.14
CA GLN A 310 6.49 6.67 9.59
C GLN A 310 5.46 7.73 9.22
N GLY A 311 4.66 8.17 10.18
CA GLY A 311 3.64 9.20 9.99
C GLY A 311 2.53 9.12 11.04
N GLU A 312 1.46 9.88 10.84
CA GLU A 312 0.24 9.70 11.63
C GLU A 312 -0.42 8.38 11.24
N VAL A 313 -0.55 7.46 12.20
CA VAL A 313 -1.21 6.16 11.99
C VAL A 313 -2.65 6.41 11.51
N PRO A 314 -3.03 5.91 10.31
CA PRO A 314 -4.33 6.20 9.74
C PRO A 314 -5.47 5.59 10.58
N GLN A 315 -6.57 6.31 10.69
CA GLN A 315 -7.80 5.80 11.30
C GLN A 315 -8.51 4.88 10.31
N LEU A 316 -8.57 3.59 10.62
CA LEU A 316 -9.24 2.58 9.79
C LEU A 316 -10.72 2.45 10.16
N ASN A 317 -11.54 2.13 9.17
CA ASN A 317 -12.99 2.01 9.32
C ASN A 317 -13.44 0.81 10.17
N SER A 318 -12.55 -0.17 10.40
CA SER A 318 -12.81 -1.38 11.20
C SER A 318 -11.50 -2.00 11.70
N GLN A 319 -11.57 -2.77 12.80
CA GLN A 319 -10.46 -3.59 13.29
C GLN A 319 -10.15 -4.78 12.35
N ASP A 320 -11.09 -5.14 11.48
CA ASP A 320 -10.93 -6.21 10.49
C ASP A 320 -10.44 -5.69 9.13
N MET A 321 -10.17 -4.39 9.01
CA MET A 321 -9.65 -3.80 7.77
C MET A 321 -8.26 -4.34 7.50
N ALA A 322 -8.05 -4.98 6.35
CA ALA A 322 -6.75 -5.44 5.93
C ALA A 322 -5.93 -4.28 5.34
N VAL A 323 -4.64 -4.23 5.64
CA VAL A 323 -3.71 -3.27 5.05
C VAL A 323 -2.53 -4.05 4.46
N ALA A 324 -2.29 -3.88 3.16
CA ALA A 324 -1.10 -4.39 2.50
C ALA A 324 0.06 -3.40 2.69
N ASN A 325 1.14 -3.84 3.32
CA ASN A 325 2.28 -3.00 3.64
C ASN A 325 3.38 -3.19 2.58
N MET A 326 3.78 -2.10 1.92
CA MET A 326 4.80 -2.11 0.88
C MET A 326 5.96 -1.19 1.24
N TYR A 327 7.17 -1.61 0.90
CA TYR A 327 8.40 -0.84 1.10
C TYR A 327 8.96 -0.44 -0.25
N ARG A 328 9.34 0.83 -0.41
CA ARG A 328 10.03 1.32 -1.59
C ARG A 328 11.40 0.66 -1.71
N VAL A 329 11.73 0.21 -2.92
CA VAL A 329 13.07 -0.29 -3.26
C VAL A 329 13.84 0.83 -3.96
N TRP A 330 15.01 1.15 -3.41
CA TRP A 330 15.84 2.26 -3.85
C TRP A 330 17.11 1.75 -4.54
N ASP A 331 17.34 2.25 -5.74
CA ASP A 331 18.61 2.22 -6.44
C ASP A 331 19.37 3.49 -6.04
N TYR A 332 20.45 3.34 -5.30
CA TYR A 332 21.24 4.45 -4.77
C TYR A 332 22.47 4.64 -5.62
N GLY A 333 22.80 5.90 -5.89
CA GLY A 333 23.95 6.23 -6.72
C GLY A 333 25.29 5.71 -6.21
N PRO A 334 26.29 5.71 -7.10
CA PRO A 334 27.58 5.07 -6.90
C PRO A 334 28.36 5.72 -5.76
N LEU A 335 29.23 4.96 -5.09
CA LEU A 335 30.22 5.46 -4.16
C LEU A 335 31.52 5.81 -4.88
N ILE A 336 32.18 6.90 -4.47
CA ILE A 336 33.48 7.32 -5.01
C ILE A 336 34.55 7.19 -3.93
N GLU A 337 35.55 6.35 -4.19
CA GLU A 337 36.77 6.26 -3.40
C GLU A 337 37.88 7.04 -4.11
N ALA A 338 38.31 8.17 -3.55
CA ALA A 338 39.36 9.02 -4.10
C ALA A 338 40.09 9.80 -2.99
N TYR A 339 41.36 10.11 -3.21
CA TYR A 339 42.25 10.73 -2.21
C TYR A 339 42.96 11.96 -2.76
N ASP A 340 43.40 12.85 -1.87
CA ASP A 340 44.25 13.99 -2.25
C ASP A 340 45.51 13.53 -2.99
N LEU A 341 45.80 14.17 -4.11
CA LEU A 341 46.90 13.80 -5.01
C LEU A 341 48.04 14.80 -4.92
N TYR A 342 49.27 14.32 -5.13
CA TYR A 342 50.48 15.14 -5.04
C TYR A 342 51.31 14.98 -6.31
N TYR A 343 51.58 16.11 -6.97
CA TYR A 343 52.41 16.18 -8.17
C TYR A 343 53.51 17.22 -8.03
N THR A 344 54.60 17.03 -8.78
CA THR A 344 55.64 18.06 -8.87
C THR A 344 55.20 19.21 -9.77
N LEU A 345 55.78 20.40 -9.57
CA LEU A 345 55.57 21.54 -10.46
C LEU A 345 55.93 21.21 -11.91
N GLU A 346 56.96 20.38 -12.13
CA GLU A 346 57.35 19.90 -13.47
C GLU A 346 56.24 19.05 -14.12
N GLN A 347 55.63 18.13 -13.36
CA GLN A 347 54.51 17.32 -13.83
C GLN A 347 53.31 18.21 -14.18
N ALA A 348 52.95 19.14 -13.31
CA ALA A 348 51.85 20.08 -13.55
C ALA A 348 52.07 20.91 -14.84
N GLN A 349 53.26 21.48 -15.02
CA GLN A 349 53.60 22.33 -16.17
C GLN A 349 53.76 21.55 -17.48
N SER A 350 54.15 20.28 -17.42
CA SER A 350 54.30 19.44 -18.63
C SER A 350 52.97 18.98 -19.24
N GLY A 351 51.84 19.19 -18.54
CA GLY A 351 50.53 18.67 -18.94
C GLY A 351 50.35 17.19 -18.59
N TYR A 352 51.17 16.65 -17.68
CA TYR A 352 51.08 15.26 -17.21
C TYR A 352 49.74 14.97 -16.53
N ILE A 353 49.19 15.95 -15.80
CA ILE A 353 47.94 15.82 -15.05
C ILE A 353 46.76 15.93 -16.03
N THR A 354 46.34 14.79 -16.56
CA THR A 354 45.15 14.62 -17.42
C THR A 354 43.95 14.15 -16.61
N GLU A 355 42.75 14.26 -17.16
CA GLU A 355 41.56 13.65 -16.54
C GLU A 355 41.75 12.13 -16.37
N GLU A 356 42.34 11.45 -17.34
CA GLU A 356 42.66 10.01 -17.27
C GLU A 356 43.63 9.70 -16.13
N GLU A 357 44.67 10.52 -15.95
CA GLU A 357 45.61 10.38 -14.82
C GLU A 357 44.87 10.57 -13.48
N LEU A 358 44.01 11.59 -13.35
CA LEU A 358 43.22 11.83 -12.14
C LEU A 358 42.25 10.69 -11.84
N LEU A 359 41.59 10.14 -12.87
CA LEU A 359 40.67 9.01 -12.72
C LEU A 359 41.40 7.68 -12.44
N SER A 360 42.68 7.56 -12.80
CA SER A 360 43.47 6.36 -12.50
C SER A 360 43.74 6.14 -11.00
N HIS A 361 43.58 7.18 -10.19
CA HIS A 361 43.73 7.16 -8.72
C HIS A 361 42.39 7.17 -7.97
N ALA A 362 41.28 7.00 -8.68
CA ALA A 362 39.95 7.01 -8.09
C ALA A 362 39.14 5.80 -8.55
N LYS A 363 38.20 5.37 -7.72
CA LYS A 363 37.32 4.24 -8.01
C LYS A 363 35.87 4.64 -7.79
N ALA A 364 35.01 4.34 -8.76
CA ALA A 364 33.58 4.46 -8.60
C ALA A 364 32.96 3.06 -8.59
N THR A 365 32.14 2.76 -7.58
CA THR A 365 31.45 1.46 -7.46
C THR A 365 30.00 1.64 -7.09
N ASP A 366 29.17 0.79 -7.65
CA ASP A 366 27.73 0.75 -7.47
C ASP A 366 27.27 -0.68 -7.21
N GLU A 367 26.13 -0.85 -6.53
CA GLU A 367 25.63 -2.19 -6.17
C GLU A 367 25.09 -2.93 -7.40
N GLU A 368 24.36 -2.22 -8.25
CA GLU A 368 23.68 -2.67 -9.46
C GLU A 368 24.65 -2.71 -10.66
N ASP A 369 25.43 -1.66 -10.85
CA ASP A 369 26.35 -1.52 -11.99
C ASP A 369 27.74 -2.11 -11.74
N GLY A 370 28.11 -2.37 -10.48
CA GLY A 370 29.45 -2.82 -10.12
C GLY A 370 30.48 -1.69 -10.25
N GLU A 371 31.67 -1.99 -10.76
CA GLU A 371 32.71 -0.97 -10.94
C GLU A 371 32.45 -0.13 -12.19
N ILE A 372 32.45 1.20 -12.04
CA ILE A 372 32.24 2.17 -13.11
C ILE A 372 33.62 2.74 -13.52
N PRO A 373 34.17 2.34 -14.68
CA PRO A 373 35.49 2.82 -15.09
C PRO A 373 35.46 4.32 -15.41
N GLY A 374 36.62 4.99 -15.32
CA GLY A 374 36.77 6.36 -15.81
C GLY A 374 36.40 6.45 -17.29
N GLY A 375 35.38 7.22 -17.65
CA GLY A 375 34.75 7.08 -18.96
C GLY A 375 33.29 7.52 -19.04
N ASP A 376 32.79 7.68 -20.26
CA ASP A 376 31.36 7.70 -20.57
C ASP A 376 31.11 6.35 -21.23
N HIS A 377 30.22 5.56 -20.66
CA HIS A 377 29.97 4.20 -21.10
C HIS A 377 28.54 4.12 -21.60
N ALA A 378 28.31 4.64 -22.80
CA ALA A 378 26.96 4.80 -23.37
C ALA A 378 26.20 3.46 -23.51
N GLU A 379 26.89 2.32 -23.64
CA GLU A 379 26.24 1.00 -23.69
C GLU A 379 25.72 0.56 -22.32
N GLN A 380 26.40 0.95 -21.24
CA GLN A 380 26.04 0.65 -19.85
C GLN A 380 25.16 1.74 -19.24
N GLY A 381 25.11 2.93 -19.85
CA GLY A 381 24.34 4.07 -19.36
C GLY A 381 25.00 4.84 -18.20
N ASN A 382 26.22 4.47 -17.81
CA ASN A 382 26.94 5.04 -16.67
C ASN A 382 28.19 5.85 -17.09
N SER A 383 28.75 6.63 -16.16
CA SER A 383 29.95 7.44 -16.40
C SER A 383 30.71 7.77 -15.11
N PHE A 384 32.02 7.97 -15.22
CA PHE A 384 32.87 8.50 -14.16
C PHE A 384 33.85 9.53 -14.73
N ARG A 385 33.79 10.76 -14.20
CA ARG A 385 34.34 11.98 -14.80
C ARG A 385 34.93 12.90 -13.73
N VAL A 386 35.86 13.77 -14.14
CA VAL A 386 36.25 14.95 -13.34
C VAL A 386 35.56 16.18 -13.93
N MET A 387 34.50 16.65 -13.27
CA MET A 387 33.54 17.63 -13.81
C MET A 387 34.17 18.97 -14.21
N ASP A 388 35.15 19.41 -13.45
CA ASP A 388 35.79 20.73 -13.50
C ASP A 388 37.23 20.64 -14.02
N TYR A 389 37.61 19.53 -14.65
CA TYR A 389 38.95 19.39 -15.22
C TYR A 389 39.21 20.43 -16.32
N ALA A 390 40.25 21.24 -16.11
CA ALA A 390 40.89 22.00 -17.18
C ALA A 390 42.41 21.90 -17.10
N THR A 391 43.07 21.61 -18.22
CA THR A 391 44.54 21.52 -18.29
C THR A 391 45.24 22.82 -17.86
N THR A 392 44.58 23.97 -18.02
CA THR A 392 45.08 25.28 -17.57
C THR A 392 45.14 25.42 -16.06
N ASP A 393 44.35 24.65 -15.31
CA ASP A 393 44.35 24.68 -13.85
C ASP A 393 45.68 24.18 -13.28
N PHE A 394 46.35 23.29 -14.01
CA PHE A 394 47.64 22.71 -13.60
C PHE A 394 48.83 23.37 -14.29
N THR A 395 48.74 23.60 -15.60
CA THR A 395 49.86 24.15 -16.38
C THR A 395 50.18 25.62 -16.03
N GLY A 396 49.25 26.32 -15.37
CA GLY A 396 49.41 27.71 -14.93
C GLY A 396 50.22 27.91 -13.64
N PHE A 397 50.51 26.84 -12.87
CA PHE A 397 51.27 26.98 -11.62
C PHE A 397 52.71 27.45 -11.88
N THR A 398 53.18 28.43 -11.09
CA THR A 398 54.56 28.95 -11.12
C THR A 398 55.35 28.68 -9.85
N ALA A 399 54.70 28.12 -8.82
CA ALA A 399 55.23 27.78 -7.51
C ALA A 399 54.28 26.75 -6.85
N ASP A 400 54.57 26.36 -5.60
CA ASP A 400 53.68 25.52 -4.78
C ASP A 400 52.24 26.05 -4.76
N GLY A 401 51.27 25.13 -4.74
CA GLY A 401 49.86 25.46 -4.56
C GLY A 401 48.97 24.24 -4.64
N SER A 402 47.65 24.46 -4.77
CA SER A 402 46.70 23.38 -4.91
C SER A 402 45.48 23.82 -5.70
N VAL A 403 44.78 22.84 -6.27
CA VAL A 403 43.49 23.02 -6.94
C VAL A 403 42.56 21.90 -6.51
N THR A 404 41.29 22.22 -6.25
CA THR A 404 40.27 21.21 -5.96
C THR A 404 39.61 20.78 -7.26
N GLN A 405 39.42 19.47 -7.41
CA GLN A 405 38.74 18.83 -8.53
C GLN A 405 37.52 18.06 -8.00
N THR A 406 36.41 18.13 -8.72
CA THR A 406 35.12 17.52 -8.40
C THR A 406 34.89 16.31 -9.29
N TYR A 407 35.01 15.13 -8.71
CA TYR A 407 34.67 13.86 -9.34
C TYR A 407 33.14 13.70 -9.37
N LEU A 408 32.64 13.12 -10.45
CA LEU A 408 31.24 12.79 -10.63
C LEU A 408 31.12 11.38 -11.21
N ALA A 409 30.47 10.51 -10.44
CA ALA A 409 30.00 9.23 -10.91
C ALA A 409 28.50 9.31 -11.20
N THR A 410 28.04 8.63 -12.25
CA THR A 410 26.65 8.50 -12.64
C THR A 410 26.38 7.07 -13.02
N ASP A 411 25.40 6.41 -12.40
CA ASP A 411 25.00 5.02 -12.71
C ASP A 411 24.07 4.94 -13.94
N SER A 412 23.66 3.71 -14.27
CA SER A 412 22.80 3.38 -15.41
C SER A 412 21.35 3.89 -15.29
N VAL A 413 20.88 4.16 -14.07
CA VAL A 413 19.57 4.76 -13.78
C VAL A 413 19.65 6.31 -13.71
N GLY A 414 20.86 6.84 -13.71
CA GLY A 414 21.18 8.26 -13.71
C GLY A 414 21.20 8.90 -12.33
N ASN A 415 21.39 8.12 -11.26
CA ASN A 415 21.78 8.67 -9.97
C ASN A 415 23.22 9.18 -10.04
N ARG A 416 23.54 10.15 -9.19
CA ARG A 416 24.80 10.90 -9.26
C ARG A 416 25.39 11.08 -7.88
N THR A 417 26.70 10.93 -7.80
CA THR A 417 27.49 11.19 -6.60
C THR A 417 28.62 12.13 -6.96
N ARG A 418 28.89 13.11 -6.10
CA ARG A 418 29.97 14.08 -6.29
C ARG A 418 30.92 14.02 -5.13
N TYR A 419 32.22 13.95 -5.45
CA TYR A 419 33.27 13.92 -4.44
C TYR A 419 34.37 14.93 -4.80
N LYS A 420 34.93 15.62 -3.80
CA LYS A 420 35.97 16.63 -4.03
C LYS A 420 37.32 16.10 -3.57
N VAL A 421 38.32 16.25 -4.43
CA VAL A 421 39.71 15.88 -4.18
C VAL A 421 40.59 17.11 -4.35
N THR A 422 41.57 17.30 -3.47
CA THR A 422 42.57 18.35 -3.61
C THR A 422 43.82 17.80 -4.29
N VAL A 423 44.22 18.45 -5.39
CA VAL A 423 45.48 18.16 -6.08
C VAL A 423 46.51 19.19 -5.64
N HIS A 424 47.52 18.74 -4.92
CA HIS A 424 48.64 19.54 -4.43
C HIS A 424 49.81 19.54 -5.41
N ILE A 425 50.27 20.73 -5.77
CA ILE A 425 51.45 20.93 -6.60
C ILE A 425 52.60 21.39 -5.73
N THR A 426 53.70 20.64 -5.78
CA THR A 426 54.91 20.93 -5.00
C THR A 426 56.08 21.27 -5.93
N ASP A 427 56.68 22.45 -5.77
CA ASP A 427 57.91 22.87 -6.38
C ASP A 427 59.10 22.15 -5.74
N SER A 428 59.49 21.04 -6.37
CA SER A 428 60.63 20.23 -5.96
C SER A 428 61.98 20.77 -6.45
N ALA A 429 62.03 21.97 -7.05
CA ALA A 429 63.30 22.58 -7.43
C ALA A 429 64.17 22.77 -6.17
N PRO A 430 65.49 22.43 -6.21
CA PRO A 430 66.35 22.61 -5.06
C PRO A 430 66.42 24.09 -4.66
N GLN A 431 65.66 24.47 -3.63
CA GLN A 431 65.77 25.81 -3.07
C GLN A 431 67.13 25.94 -2.39
N LYS A 432 67.87 26.99 -2.77
CA LYS A 432 69.13 27.35 -2.12
C LYS A 432 68.83 27.60 -0.65
N VAL A 433 69.26 26.69 0.24
CA VAL A 433 68.99 26.77 1.68
C VAL A 433 69.52 28.10 2.21
N LEU A 434 68.62 29.07 2.37
CA LEU A 434 68.88 30.25 3.17
C LEU A 434 68.79 29.79 4.63
N PRO A 435 69.78 30.09 5.48
CA PRO A 435 69.80 29.64 6.87
C PRO A 435 68.51 30.11 7.57
N SER A 436 67.88 29.22 8.36
CA SER A 436 66.59 29.51 8.97
C SER A 436 66.64 30.83 9.76
N GLY A 437 65.88 31.80 9.26
CA GLY A 437 65.66 33.05 9.96
C GLY A 437 64.61 32.80 11.02
N THR A 438 64.97 32.96 12.28
CA THR A 438 63.97 33.15 13.34
C THR A 438 63.31 34.52 13.12
N THR A 439 61.98 34.55 13.03
CA THR A 439 61.20 35.80 13.06
C THR A 439 61.57 36.58 14.32
N ARG A 440 62.09 37.81 14.15
CA ARG A 440 62.48 38.69 15.25
C ARG A 440 61.61 39.94 15.22
N PHE A 441 60.90 40.19 16.31
CA PHE A 441 60.19 41.45 16.52
C PHE A 441 61.21 42.56 16.79
N ILE A 442 61.06 43.70 16.12
CA ILE A 442 61.91 44.87 16.30
C ILE A 442 61.05 46.10 16.60
N SER A 443 61.52 46.97 17.50
CA SER A 443 60.87 48.24 17.81
C SER A 443 61.84 49.39 17.64
N ALA A 444 61.32 50.61 17.49
CA ALA A 444 62.12 51.83 17.32
C ALA A 444 63.21 51.99 18.39
N LYS A 445 62.94 51.54 19.63
CA LYS A 445 63.89 51.61 20.76
C LYS A 445 65.14 50.74 20.54
N TYR A 446 64.99 49.60 19.88
CA TYR A 446 66.06 48.61 19.71
C TYR A 446 66.65 48.60 18.28
N TYR A 447 65.98 49.20 17.30
CA TYR A 447 66.41 49.19 15.90
C TYR A 447 67.85 49.68 15.68
N SER A 448 68.28 50.74 16.36
CA SER A 448 69.63 51.29 16.25
C SER A 448 70.67 50.63 17.16
N ARG A 449 70.29 49.61 17.96
CA ARG A 449 71.18 48.89 18.87
C ARG A 449 71.89 47.73 18.18
N ALA A 450 72.96 47.25 18.79
CA ALA A 450 73.63 46.03 18.35
C ALA A 450 72.69 44.81 18.48
N SER A 451 72.96 43.74 17.73
CA SER A 451 72.06 42.58 17.65
C SER A 451 71.93 41.83 18.99
N GLU A 452 72.99 41.91 19.79
CA GLU A 452 73.15 41.38 21.14
C GLU A 452 72.37 42.20 22.19
N GLU A 453 72.06 43.46 21.86
CA GLU A 453 71.27 44.38 22.68
C GLU A 453 69.79 44.46 22.23
N GLY A 454 69.36 43.52 21.38
CA GLY A 454 67.98 43.43 20.87
C GLY A 454 67.76 44.09 19.51
N GLY A 455 68.80 44.64 18.88
CA GLY A 455 68.73 45.16 17.52
C GLY A 455 68.66 44.09 16.42
N LEU A 456 68.55 44.53 15.17
CA LEU A 456 68.67 43.65 14.02
C LEU A 456 70.13 43.21 13.83
N ARG A 457 70.32 41.97 13.34
CA ARG A 457 71.66 41.51 12.93
C ARG A 457 72.19 42.39 11.80
N GLU A 458 73.50 42.61 11.77
CA GLU A 458 74.14 43.40 10.70
C GLU A 458 73.85 42.83 9.31
N THR A 459 73.68 41.52 9.19
CA THR A 459 73.37 40.84 7.92
C THR A 459 71.87 40.81 7.57
N SER A 460 71.00 41.47 8.34
CA SER A 460 69.56 41.48 8.07
C SER A 460 69.24 42.28 6.81
N ILE A 461 68.39 41.74 5.93
CA ILE A 461 67.89 42.49 4.74
C ILE A 461 67.18 43.78 5.15
N TRP A 462 66.50 43.76 6.29
CA TRP A 462 65.84 44.93 6.90
C TRP A 462 66.82 46.02 7.38
N LYS A 463 68.13 45.72 7.39
CA LYS A 463 69.22 46.64 7.71
C LYS A 463 70.21 46.82 6.55
N GLN A 464 70.19 46.01 5.49
CA GLN A 464 71.13 46.12 4.37
C GLN A 464 70.48 46.67 3.11
N ASP A 465 69.19 46.42 2.93
CA ASP A 465 68.43 46.87 1.77
C ASP A 465 67.77 48.25 2.06
N PRO A 466 68.05 49.28 1.23
CA PRO A 466 67.52 50.63 1.44
C PRO A 466 65.99 50.72 1.46
N ASP A 467 65.29 49.88 0.68
CA ASP A 467 63.83 49.94 0.58
C ASP A 467 63.17 49.40 1.85
N TYR A 468 63.70 48.29 2.38
CA TYR A 468 63.23 47.71 3.64
C TYR A 468 63.59 48.56 4.85
N GLN A 469 64.79 49.17 4.87
CA GLN A 469 65.15 50.15 5.89
C GLN A 469 64.17 51.31 5.92
N ASN A 470 63.89 51.90 4.74
CA ASN A 470 62.98 53.03 4.62
C ASN A 470 61.55 52.65 5.06
N ALA A 471 61.07 51.46 4.71
CA ALA A 471 59.77 50.96 5.17
C ALA A 471 59.69 50.82 6.71
N LEU A 472 60.74 50.30 7.36
CA LEU A 472 60.81 50.20 8.83
C LEU A 472 60.90 51.57 9.50
N GLU A 473 61.75 52.46 8.98
CA GLU A 473 61.93 53.81 9.52
C GLU A 473 60.66 54.64 9.37
N GLN A 474 59.95 54.53 8.24
CA GLN A 474 58.62 55.11 8.07
C GLN A 474 57.61 54.52 9.05
N THR A 475 57.63 53.21 9.28
CA THR A 475 56.74 52.56 10.25
C THR A 475 56.98 53.09 11.66
N PHE A 476 58.24 53.21 12.10
CA PHE A 476 58.59 53.80 13.39
C PHE A 476 58.22 55.27 13.49
N ALA A 477 58.47 56.06 12.44
CA ALA A 477 58.07 57.46 12.38
C ALA A 477 56.54 57.62 12.44
N ASN A 478 55.79 56.77 11.75
CA ASN A 478 54.32 56.75 11.79
C ASN A 478 53.79 56.39 13.18
N GLN A 479 54.41 55.39 13.83
CA GLN A 479 54.06 54.99 15.20
C GLN A 479 54.38 56.10 16.22
N GLN A 480 55.53 56.77 16.10
CA GLN A 480 55.98 57.80 17.03
C GLN A 480 55.21 59.12 16.87
N ASN A 481 54.83 59.46 15.63
CA ASN A 481 54.06 60.68 15.30
C ASN A 481 52.54 60.47 15.38
N LYS A 482 52.07 59.26 15.69
CA LYS A 482 50.64 58.85 15.64
C LYS A 482 49.98 59.09 14.27
N ASN A 483 50.76 58.98 13.21
CA ASN A 483 50.32 59.16 11.82
C ASN A 483 50.08 57.81 11.11
N ALA A 484 49.82 56.75 11.86
CA ALA A 484 49.47 55.47 11.27
C ALA A 484 48.19 55.65 10.42
N VAL A 485 48.26 55.25 9.15
CA VAL A 485 47.11 55.35 8.23
C VAL A 485 45.93 54.55 8.78
N ILE A 486 46.23 53.39 9.37
CA ILE A 486 45.29 52.54 10.11
C ILE A 486 46.08 51.80 11.21
N THR A 487 45.53 51.72 12.43
CA THR A 487 46.09 50.89 13.51
C THR A 487 45.15 49.74 13.80
N TYR A 488 45.66 48.51 13.92
CA TYR A 488 44.90 47.38 14.45
C TYR A 488 45.52 46.91 15.75
N GLN A 489 44.69 46.70 16.78
CA GLN A 489 45.15 46.21 18.07
C GLN A 489 44.34 44.99 18.50
N PHE A 490 45.01 43.84 18.61
CA PHE A 490 44.39 42.59 19.03
C PHE A 490 44.95 42.16 20.38
N ASP A 491 44.08 41.72 21.29
CA ASP A 491 44.50 40.99 22.48
C ASP A 491 44.59 39.48 22.20
N HIS A 492 45.11 38.74 23.17
CA HIS A 492 45.34 37.30 23.03
C HIS A 492 44.04 36.53 22.75
N ASP A 493 42.97 36.89 23.43
CA ASP A 493 41.67 36.22 23.29
C ASP A 493 41.06 36.50 21.91
N THR A 494 41.24 37.71 21.39
CA THR A 494 40.83 38.07 20.02
C THR A 494 41.59 37.26 18.98
N ILE A 495 42.90 37.05 19.16
CA ILE A 495 43.71 36.23 18.24
C ILE A 495 43.25 34.76 18.27
N CYS A 496 42.93 34.23 19.45
CA CYS A 496 42.39 32.87 19.57
C CYS A 496 41.02 32.74 18.89
N ALA A 497 40.12 33.71 19.08
CA ALA A 497 38.80 33.74 18.44
C ALA A 497 38.88 33.90 16.91
N MET A 498 39.85 34.69 16.41
CA MET A 498 40.14 34.78 14.97
C MET A 498 40.52 33.41 14.42
N ARG A 499 41.40 32.67 15.10
CA ARG A 499 41.82 31.33 14.68
C ARG A 499 40.64 30.37 14.62
N GLU A 500 39.82 30.31 15.66
CA GLU A 500 38.65 29.41 15.70
C GLU A 500 37.63 29.72 14.59
N ALA A 501 37.37 31.00 14.31
CA ALA A 501 36.45 31.41 13.25
C ALA A 501 36.93 31.01 11.84
N LEU A 502 38.24 30.97 11.61
CA LEU A 502 38.82 30.48 10.35
C LEU A 502 38.68 28.96 10.20
N TYR A 503 38.71 28.19 11.30
CA TYR A 503 38.58 26.73 11.24
C TYR A 503 37.13 26.23 11.24
N ALA A 504 36.18 27.04 11.70
CA ALA A 504 34.77 26.68 11.75
C ALA A 504 33.99 26.98 10.45
N ALA A 505 34.60 27.71 9.51
CA ALA A 505 33.98 28.07 8.24
C ALA A 505 34.07 26.89 7.26
N PRO A 506 32.97 26.52 6.55
CA PRO A 506 32.99 25.47 5.53
C PRO A 506 33.98 25.75 4.38
N ASP A 507 34.19 27.04 4.07
CA ASP A 507 35.25 27.52 3.17
C ASP A 507 35.79 28.88 3.69
N PRO A 508 36.90 28.90 4.45
CA PRO A 508 37.42 30.13 5.05
C PRO A 508 37.97 31.15 4.05
N MET A 509 38.12 30.78 2.77
CA MET A 509 38.61 31.67 1.72
C MET A 509 37.50 32.18 0.81
N ASP A 510 36.26 31.74 1.03
CA ASP A 510 35.10 32.31 0.36
C ASP A 510 34.98 33.82 0.64
N LYS A 511 34.52 34.55 -0.37
CA LYS A 511 34.41 36.00 -0.34
C LYS A 511 33.48 36.49 0.77
N GLU A 512 32.37 35.78 1.04
CA GLU A 512 31.42 36.14 2.08
C GLU A 512 32.01 35.86 3.47
N ASN A 513 32.68 34.71 3.65
CA ASN A 513 33.35 34.34 4.90
C ASN A 513 34.52 35.27 5.24
N LEU A 514 35.35 35.65 4.26
CA LEU A 514 36.40 36.65 4.45
C LEU A 514 35.83 38.04 4.77
N THR A 515 34.69 38.38 4.14
CA THR A 515 33.98 39.63 4.42
C THR A 515 33.43 39.64 5.85
N GLU A 516 32.87 38.53 6.32
CA GLU A 516 32.41 38.39 7.70
C GLU A 516 33.57 38.41 8.70
N PHE A 517 34.66 37.69 8.43
CA PHE A 517 35.87 37.71 9.24
C PHE A 517 36.43 39.12 9.37
N TYR A 518 36.53 39.85 8.25
CA TYR A 518 36.99 41.23 8.22
C TYR A 518 36.07 42.14 9.04
N LYS A 519 34.74 42.04 8.88
CA LYS A 519 33.77 42.81 9.69
C LYS A 519 33.87 42.47 11.18
N LYS A 520 34.08 41.21 11.51
CA LYS A 520 34.07 40.70 12.88
C LYS A 520 35.34 41.07 13.64
N PHE A 521 36.51 40.92 13.03
CA PHE A 521 37.78 41.06 13.74
C PHE A 521 38.59 42.26 13.30
N MET A 522 38.61 42.61 12.02
CA MET A 522 39.45 43.71 11.54
C MET A 522 38.79 45.06 11.81
N VAL A 523 37.51 45.23 11.45
CA VAL A 523 36.79 46.49 11.67
C VAL A 523 36.68 46.84 13.17
N GLN A 524 36.42 45.85 14.03
CA GLN A 524 36.24 46.09 15.46
C GLN A 524 37.52 46.44 16.21
N ASN A 525 38.67 45.99 15.71
CA ASN A 525 39.97 46.20 16.34
C ASN A 525 40.79 47.30 15.65
N GLN A 526 40.17 48.03 14.71
CA GLN A 526 40.74 49.21 14.08
C GLN A 526 40.66 50.41 15.05
N LYS A 527 41.79 51.05 15.33
CA LYS A 527 41.92 52.23 16.20
C LYS A 527 42.29 53.49 15.43
#